data_AF-A0A7C3V804-F1
#
_entry.id   AF-A0A7C3V804-F1
#
_cell.length_a   1.000
_cell.length_b   1.000
_cell.length_c   1.000
_cell.angle_alpha   90.00
_cell.angle_beta   90.00
_cell.angle_gamma   90.00
#
_symmetry.space_group_name_H-M   'P 1'
#
loop_
_entity.id
_entity.type
_entity.pdbx_description
1 polymer ?
#
loop_
_entity_poly.entity_id
_entity_poly.type
_entity_poly.pdbx_seq_one_letter_code
_entity_poly.pdbx_strand_id
1 'polypeptide(L)'
;MAKIIPFEYFETVLEHSVSNMRRIKKELGLAEDIVSINYVGLTILNIAKYNDDFIKTLEGVLRDSDVVSVKNNLVYLFLPGTDFEGSMNIIGDFKEFYEDAFDYIVSATLLKDLKSVKDAMAELYKLALDKGWKV
;
A
#
# COMPACT_ATOMS: atom_id res chain seq x y z
N MET A 1 -1.35 12.05 -8.58
CA MET A 1 -0.05 11.40 -8.79
C MET A 1 0.49 11.01 -7.43
N ALA A 2 0.73 9.72 -7.23
CA ALA A 2 1.20 9.17 -5.97
C ALA A 2 2.53 9.79 -5.53
N LYS A 3 2.82 9.70 -4.23
CA LYS A 3 4.09 10.16 -3.66
C LYS A 3 5.11 9.04 -3.76
N ILE A 4 6.17 9.26 -4.55
CA ILE A 4 7.35 8.39 -4.56
C ILE A 4 8.29 8.86 -3.45
N ILE A 5 8.64 7.96 -2.53
CA ILE A 5 9.56 8.24 -1.43
C ILE A 5 10.67 7.19 -1.34
N PRO A 6 11.85 7.56 -0.80
CA PRO A 6 12.87 6.58 -0.43
C PRO A 6 12.36 5.60 0.62
N PHE A 7 12.79 4.33 0.52
CA PHE A 7 12.29 3.24 1.35
C PHE A 7 12.58 3.40 2.84
N GLU A 8 13.71 4.02 3.18
CA GLU A 8 14.08 4.34 4.56
C GLU A 8 13.05 5.23 5.28
N TYR A 9 12.21 5.96 4.54
CA TYR A 9 11.15 6.80 5.09
C TYR A 9 9.77 6.17 5.01
N PHE A 10 9.62 5.00 4.37
CA PHE A 10 8.32 4.40 4.09
C PHE A 10 7.53 4.15 5.38
N GLU A 11 8.09 3.40 6.33
CA GLU A 11 7.43 3.10 7.60
C GLU A 11 7.05 4.38 8.37
N THR A 12 7.94 5.38 8.42
CA THR A 12 7.66 6.66 9.09
C THR A 12 6.52 7.42 8.44
N VAL A 13 6.44 7.43 7.10
CA VAL A 13 5.34 8.06 6.37
C VAL A 13 4.02 7.32 6.61
N LEU A 14 4.04 6.00 6.66
CA LEU A 14 2.87 5.19 6.98
C LEU A 14 2.38 5.48 8.41
N GLU A 15 3.27 5.49 9.40
CA GLU A 15 2.95 5.80 10.79
C GLU A 15 2.30 7.18 10.94
N HIS A 16 2.90 8.19 10.31
CA HIS A 16 2.36 9.54 10.33
C HIS A 16 0.99 9.62 9.64
N SER A 17 0.83 8.95 8.50
CA SER A 17 -0.43 8.94 7.75
C SER A 17 -1.56 8.24 8.52
N VAL A 18 -1.28 7.07 9.11
CA VAL A 18 -2.21 6.33 9.98
C VAL A 18 -2.63 7.17 11.19
N SER A 19 -1.68 7.88 11.82
CA SER A 19 -1.99 8.79 12.92
C SER A 19 -2.95 9.91 12.50
N ASN A 20 -2.70 10.52 11.34
CA ASN A 20 -3.58 11.56 10.79
C ASN A 20 -4.96 11.02 10.43
N MET A 21 -5.05 9.83 9.82
CA MET A 21 -6.32 9.17 9.53
C MET A 21 -7.13 8.91 10.82
N ARG A 22 -6.48 8.45 11.89
CA ARG A 22 -7.13 8.26 13.20
C ARG A 22 -7.63 9.58 13.79
N ARG A 23 -6.84 10.65 13.67
CA ARG A 23 -7.25 12.00 14.11
C ARG A 23 -8.46 12.48 13.35
N ILE A 24 -8.42 12.43 12.01
CA ILE A 24 -9.52 12.82 11.14
C ILE A 24 -10.77 12.00 11.46
N LYS A 25 -10.64 10.68 11.60
CA LYS A 25 -11.78 9.81 11.96
C LYS A 25 -12.39 10.19 13.31
N LYS A 26 -11.58 10.54 14.30
CA LYS A 26 -12.07 11.00 15.62
C LYS A 26 -12.80 12.33 15.52
N GLU A 27 -12.31 13.26 14.71
CA GLU A 27 -12.93 14.56 14.47
C GLU A 27 -14.24 14.43 13.68
N LEU A 28 -14.29 13.55 12.69
CA LEU A 28 -15.47 13.29 11.85
C LEU A 28 -16.51 12.39 12.50
N GLY A 29 -16.12 11.49 13.41
CA GLY A 29 -17.02 10.57 14.11
C GLY A 29 -18.04 11.25 15.03
N LEU A 30 -17.99 12.58 15.14
CA LEU A 30 -19.04 13.42 15.74
C LEU A 30 -20.17 13.77 14.75
N ALA A 31 -19.98 13.53 13.45
CA ALA A 31 -20.88 13.96 12.38
C ALA A 31 -21.29 12.82 11.42
N GLU A 32 -20.35 12.02 10.88
CA GLU A 32 -20.63 10.99 9.86
C GLU A 32 -19.63 9.80 9.92
N ASP A 33 -20.07 8.59 9.51
CA ASP A 33 -19.18 7.44 9.28
C ASP A 33 -18.69 7.41 7.83
N ILE A 34 -17.43 7.79 7.62
CA ILE A 34 -16.82 7.83 6.29
C ILE A 34 -16.02 6.53 6.06
N VAL A 35 -16.56 5.65 5.21
CA VAL A 35 -15.95 4.34 4.89
C VAL A 35 -14.56 4.49 4.26
N SER A 36 -14.32 5.55 3.48
CA SER A 36 -13.05 5.78 2.78
C SER A 36 -11.86 6.12 3.68
N ILE A 37 -12.02 6.20 5.01
CA ILE A 37 -10.90 6.32 5.97
C ILE A 37 -10.86 5.15 6.96
N ASN A 38 -11.66 4.11 6.72
CA ASN A 38 -11.77 2.97 7.62
C ASN A 38 -10.71 1.90 7.39
N TYR A 39 -9.98 1.96 6.28
CA TYR A 39 -9.04 0.93 5.86
C TYR A 39 -7.66 1.48 5.57
N VAL A 40 -6.67 0.62 5.76
CA VAL A 40 -5.28 0.83 5.37
C VAL A 40 -4.91 -0.34 4.46
N GLY A 41 -4.73 -0.06 3.18
CA GLY A 41 -4.23 -1.02 2.20
C GLY A 41 -2.71 -0.97 2.12
N LEU A 42 -2.08 -2.14 2.13
CA LEU A 42 -0.65 -2.33 1.91
C LEU A 42 -0.45 -3.38 0.83
N THR A 43 0.45 -3.11 -0.10
CA THR A 43 0.75 -4.05 -1.19
C THR A 43 2.26 -4.13 -1.42
N ILE A 44 2.75 -5.34 -1.69
CA ILE A 44 4.10 -5.56 -2.24
C ILE A 44 3.96 -6.15 -3.64
N LEU A 45 4.62 -5.53 -4.61
CA LEU A 45 4.76 -6.04 -5.97
C LEU A 45 6.18 -6.54 -6.17
N ASN A 46 6.36 -7.74 -6.71
CA ASN A 46 7.64 -8.26 -7.11
C ASN A 46 7.89 -7.97 -8.59
N ILE A 47 8.74 -6.98 -8.86
CA ILE A 47 9.01 -6.45 -10.19
C ILE A 47 10.36 -6.92 -10.73
N ALA A 48 10.93 -8.02 -10.21
CA ALA A 48 12.23 -8.54 -10.65
C ALA A 48 12.33 -8.79 -12.18
N LYS A 49 11.20 -8.89 -12.88
CA LYS A 49 11.11 -9.07 -14.33
C LYS A 49 10.92 -7.76 -15.12
N TYR A 50 10.77 -6.60 -14.47
CA TYR A 50 10.55 -5.28 -15.09
C TYR A 50 11.56 -4.23 -14.65
N ASN A 51 11.72 -3.19 -15.49
CA ASN A 51 12.61 -2.05 -15.26
C ASN A 51 11.87 -0.80 -14.73
N ASP A 52 12.66 0.25 -14.48
CA ASP A 52 12.33 1.61 -14.04
C ASP A 52 11.05 2.26 -14.61
N ASP A 53 10.59 1.92 -15.81
CA ASP A 53 9.36 2.49 -16.40
C ASP A 53 8.08 2.01 -15.70
N PHE A 54 8.13 0.87 -14.99
CA PHE A 54 7.00 0.36 -14.20
C PHE A 54 6.56 1.35 -13.11
N ILE A 55 7.52 2.02 -12.48
CA ILE A 55 7.26 2.97 -11.38
C ILE A 55 6.56 4.24 -11.89
N LYS A 56 6.95 4.74 -13.07
CA LYS A 56 6.32 5.92 -13.69
C LYS A 56 4.85 5.65 -14.01
N THR A 57 4.54 4.46 -14.50
CA THR A 57 3.15 4.06 -14.78
C THR A 57 2.33 3.99 -13.49
N LEU A 58 2.88 3.41 -12.41
CA LEU A 58 2.22 3.40 -11.11
C LEU A 58 1.92 4.81 -10.61
N GLU A 59 2.88 5.74 -10.71
CA GLU A 59 2.71 7.12 -10.26
C GLU A 59 1.57 7.86 -10.99
N GLY A 60 1.42 7.60 -12.29
CA GLY A 60 0.41 8.25 -13.13
C GLY A 60 -1.03 7.78 -12.87
N VAL A 61 -1.20 6.55 -12.39
CA VAL A 61 -2.52 5.91 -12.20
C VAL A 61 -2.98 6.00 -10.74
N LEU A 62 -2.05 5.94 -9.79
CA LEU A 62 -2.37 6.00 -8.36
C LEU A 62 -2.78 7.41 -7.90
N ARG A 63 -3.57 7.46 -6.82
CA ARG A 63 -4.07 8.71 -6.24
C ARG A 63 -2.94 9.50 -5.59
N ASP A 64 -3.17 10.80 -5.40
CA ASP A 64 -2.24 11.68 -4.70
C ASP A 64 -1.99 11.30 -3.22
N SER A 65 -2.94 10.61 -2.60
CA SER A 65 -2.84 10.04 -1.26
C SER A 65 -1.98 8.78 -1.19
N ASP A 66 -1.78 8.09 -2.31
CA ASP A 66 -1.07 6.82 -2.35
C ASP A 66 0.44 7.06 -2.29
N VAL A 67 1.15 6.12 -1.65
CA VAL A 67 2.59 6.22 -1.46
C VAL A 67 3.26 5.01 -2.09
N VAL A 68 4.31 5.28 -2.89
CA VAL A 68 5.11 4.29 -3.60
C VAL A 68 6.54 4.36 -3.08
N SER A 69 7.12 3.20 -2.79
CA SER A 69 8.53 3.07 -2.46
C SER A 69 9.12 1.82 -3.11
N VAL A 70 10.42 1.83 -3.40
CA VAL A 70 11.12 0.72 -4.08
C VAL A 70 12.34 0.28 -3.29
N LYS A 71 12.49 -1.04 -3.11
CA LYS A 71 13.70 -1.66 -2.54
C LYS A 71 13.83 -3.10 -3.06
N ASN A 72 15.03 -3.53 -3.46
CA ASN A 72 15.33 -4.91 -3.86
C ASN A 72 14.40 -5.49 -4.96
N ASN A 73 14.05 -4.70 -5.98
CA ASN A 73 13.08 -5.08 -7.02
C ASN A 73 11.67 -5.38 -6.48
N LEU A 74 11.35 -4.84 -5.30
CA LEU A 74 10.02 -4.86 -4.73
C LEU A 74 9.48 -3.43 -4.70
N VAL A 75 8.22 -3.27 -5.08
CA VAL A 75 7.47 -2.03 -4.92
C VAL A 75 6.55 -2.18 -3.73
N TYR A 76 6.63 -1.23 -2.82
CA TYR A 76 5.81 -1.13 -1.64
C TYR A 76 4.80 -0.02 -1.86
N LEU A 77 3.53 -0.37 -1.74
CA LEU A 77 2.42 0.55 -1.91
C LEU A 77 1.68 0.69 -0.58
N PHE A 78 1.40 1.93 -0.21
CA PHE A 78 0.46 2.26 0.84
C PHE A 78 -0.72 3.01 0.23
N LEU A 79 -1.89 2.42 0.40
CA LEU A 79 -3.17 2.82 -0.20
C LEU A 79 -4.13 3.21 0.93
N PRO A 80 -4.00 4.43 1.49
CA PRO A 80 -4.87 4.87 2.58
C PRO A 80 -6.33 4.89 2.12
N GLY A 81 -7.22 4.38 2.96
CA GLY A 81 -8.65 4.36 2.65
C GLY A 81 -9.09 3.27 1.68
N THR A 82 -8.18 2.36 1.33
CA THR A 82 -8.44 1.27 0.39
C THR A 82 -8.53 -0.05 1.14
N ASP A 83 -9.61 -0.79 0.92
CA ASP A 83 -9.82 -2.12 1.50
C ASP A 83 -9.12 -3.20 0.65
N PHE A 84 -9.35 -4.47 1.00
CA PHE A 84 -8.72 -5.59 0.31
C PHE A 84 -9.16 -5.67 -1.15
N GLU A 85 -10.48 -5.57 -1.41
CA GLU A 85 -11.04 -5.66 -2.76
C GLU A 85 -10.59 -4.50 -3.64
N GLY A 86 -10.60 -3.27 -3.12
CA GLY A 86 -10.09 -2.10 -3.81
C GLY A 86 -8.61 -2.22 -4.14
N SER A 87 -7.80 -2.73 -3.22
CA SER A 87 -6.38 -2.99 -3.48
C SER A 87 -6.20 -4.05 -4.55
N MET A 88 -6.94 -5.16 -4.47
CA MET A 88 -6.90 -6.23 -5.48
C MET A 88 -7.32 -5.74 -6.87
N ASN A 89 -8.34 -4.89 -6.97
CA ASN A 89 -8.80 -4.32 -8.24
C ASN A 89 -7.72 -3.42 -8.85
N ILE A 90 -7.17 -2.49 -8.07
CA ILE A 90 -6.09 -1.60 -8.53
C ILE A 90 -4.91 -2.43 -9.06
N ILE A 91 -4.47 -3.43 -8.30
CA ILE A 91 -3.33 -4.27 -8.70
C ILE A 91 -3.68 -5.22 -9.83
N GLY A 92 -4.92 -5.70 -9.90
CA GLY A 92 -5.45 -6.52 -10.98
C GLY A 92 -5.40 -5.78 -12.32
N ASP A 93 -5.84 -4.53 -12.35
CA ASP A 93 -5.79 -3.68 -13.54
C ASP A 93 -4.34 -3.49 -14.03
N PHE A 94 -3.39 -3.26 -13.11
CA PHE A 94 -1.97 -3.22 -13.47
C PHE A 94 -1.48 -4.58 -13.98
N LYS A 95 -1.87 -5.67 -13.33
CA LYS A 95 -1.42 -7.01 -13.73
C LYS A 95 -1.93 -7.40 -15.11
N GLU A 96 -3.16 -7.04 -15.45
CA GLU A 96 -3.72 -7.20 -16.80
C GLU A 96 -2.96 -6.36 -17.82
N PHE A 97 -2.71 -5.08 -17.50
CA PHE A 97 -1.94 -4.17 -18.38
C PHE A 97 -0.52 -4.68 -18.68
N TYR A 98 0.09 -5.38 -17.73
CA TYR A 98 1.41 -5.99 -17.87
C TYR A 98 1.36 -7.49 -18.20
N GLU A 99 0.25 -8.01 -18.72
CA GLU A 99 0.12 -9.41 -19.17
C GLU A 99 0.59 -10.46 -18.13
N ASP A 100 0.10 -10.32 -16.88
CA ASP A 100 0.39 -11.22 -15.75
C ASP A 100 1.85 -11.30 -15.31
N ALA A 101 2.68 -10.33 -15.71
CA ALA A 101 4.11 -10.51 -15.66
C ALA A 101 4.80 -10.19 -14.31
N PHE A 102 4.03 -9.82 -13.28
CA PHE A 102 4.50 -9.68 -11.90
C PHE A 102 3.60 -10.41 -10.88
N ASP A 103 4.20 -10.72 -9.74
CA ASP A 103 3.49 -11.27 -8.59
C ASP A 103 3.27 -10.19 -7.53
N TYR A 104 2.21 -10.33 -6.75
CA TYR A 104 1.88 -9.38 -5.69
C TYR A 104 1.37 -10.06 -4.41
N ILE A 105 1.39 -9.27 -3.34
CA ILE A 105 0.75 -9.56 -2.05
C ILE A 105 -0.03 -8.31 -1.66
N VAL A 106 -1.29 -8.49 -1.30
CA VAL A 106 -2.16 -7.45 -0.77
C VAL A 106 -2.51 -7.79 0.67
N SER A 107 -2.49 -6.78 1.53
CA SER A 107 -3.06 -6.81 2.87
C SER A 107 -3.90 -5.56 3.07
N ALA A 108 -5.03 -5.69 3.75
CA ALA A 108 -5.83 -4.53 4.14
C ALA A 108 -6.35 -4.72 5.56
N THR A 109 -6.19 -3.68 6.36
CA THR A 109 -6.54 -3.72 7.78
C THR A 109 -7.49 -2.57 8.09
N LEU A 110 -8.53 -2.88 8.86
CA LEU A 110 -9.39 -1.86 9.43
C LEU A 110 -8.56 -0.93 10.33
N LEU A 111 -8.65 0.38 10.13
CA LEU A 111 -7.89 1.38 10.87
C LEU A 111 -8.08 1.27 12.40
N LYS A 112 -9.28 0.85 12.83
CA LYS A 112 -9.61 0.62 14.24
C LYS A 112 -8.91 -0.61 14.84
N ASP A 113 -8.58 -1.59 14.01
CA ASP A 113 -7.98 -2.87 14.42
C ASP A 113 -6.46 -2.87 14.21
N LEU A 114 -5.95 -1.96 13.37
CA LEU A 114 -4.54 -1.71 13.20
C LEU A 114 -3.97 -1.18 14.52
N LYS A 115 -3.16 -1.99 15.22
CA LYS A 115 -2.48 -1.58 16.46
C LYS A 115 -1.24 -0.76 16.15
N SER A 116 -0.39 -1.29 15.26
CA SER A 116 0.89 -0.73 14.87
C SER A 116 1.13 -0.94 13.38
N VAL A 117 1.71 0.06 12.71
CA VAL A 117 2.17 -0.06 11.32
C VAL A 117 3.24 -1.14 11.21
N LYS A 118 4.13 -1.24 12.21
CA LYS A 118 5.16 -2.27 12.27
C LYS A 118 4.59 -3.68 12.20
N ASP A 119 3.47 -3.94 12.88
CA ASP A 119 2.85 -5.27 12.89
C ASP A 119 2.26 -5.61 11.51
N ALA A 120 1.61 -4.64 10.86
CA ALA A 120 1.06 -4.81 9.51
C ALA A 120 2.17 -5.01 8.47
N MET A 121 3.27 -4.27 8.57
CA MET A 121 4.45 -4.47 7.71
C MET A 121 5.10 -5.84 7.97
N ALA A 122 5.21 -6.27 9.22
CA ALA A 122 5.76 -7.57 9.57
C ALA A 122 4.92 -8.74 9.01
N GLU A 123 3.59 -8.62 9.03
CA GLU A 123 2.70 -9.59 8.39
C GLU A 123 2.90 -9.64 6.87
N LEU A 124 2.98 -8.47 6.24
CA LEU A 124 3.22 -8.34 4.80
C LEU A 124 4.59 -8.94 4.40
N TYR A 125 5.63 -8.70 5.20
CA TYR A 125 6.96 -9.29 5.00
C TYR A 125 6.95 -10.80 5.20
N LYS A 126 6.21 -11.31 6.19
CA LYS A 126 6.06 -12.76 6.38
C LYS A 126 5.44 -13.41 5.14
N LEU A 127 4.36 -12.83 4.61
CA LEU A 127 3.73 -13.32 3.38
C LEU A 127 4.70 -13.30 2.18
N ALA A 128 5.55 -12.27 2.09
CA ALA A 128 6.57 -12.17 1.05
C ALA A 128 7.65 -13.24 1.19
N LEU A 129 8.11 -13.49 2.41
CA LEU A 129 9.07 -14.55 2.73
C LEU A 129 8.49 -15.93 2.44
N ASP A 130 7.21 -16.17 2.75
CA ASP A 130 6.51 -17.42 2.45
C ASP A 130 6.40 -17.67 0.93
N LYS A 131 6.40 -16.60 0.11
CA LYS A 131 6.53 -16.66 -1.36
C LYS A 131 7.98 -16.75 -1.86
N GLY A 132 8.97 -16.76 -0.97
CA GLY A 132 10.39 -16.81 -1.29
C GLY A 132 11.01 -15.48 -1.73
N TRP A 133 10.36 -14.34 -1.46
CA TRP A 133 10.87 -13.02 -1.82
C TRP A 133 11.87 -12.49 -0.80
N LYS A 134 12.78 -11.61 -1.23
CA LYS A 134 13.79 -10.97 -0.37
C LYS A 134 13.36 -9.55 -0.01
N VAL A 135 12.73 -9.39 1.15
CA VAL A 135 12.22 -8.13 1.73
C VAL A 135 13.23 -7.45 2.67
#